data_AF-A0A5C3PCM5-F1
#
_entry.id   AF-A0A5C3PCM5-F1
#
_cell.length_a   1.000
_cell.length_b   1.000
_cell.length_c   1.000
_cell.angle_alpha   90.00
_cell.angle_beta   90.00
_cell.angle_gamma   90.00
#
_symmetry.space_group_name_H-M   'P 1'
#
loop_
_entity.id
_entity.type
_entity.pdbx_description
1 polymer ?
#
loop_
_entity_poly.entity_id
_entity_poly.type
_entity_poly.pdbx_seq_one_letter_code
_entity_poly.pdbx_strand_id
1 'polypeptide(L)'
;IFDTQFFIETQLRGQTFPGQGGVQGEVTSPLRGEMRLQSDHLLARDSRTACEWQSFTNDQEKFAETFPDVMGRLALLGVDQSQLIDCSEVIPIAPPLPASSRPHFPAGKTNADVEQACAETPFPTFPTDPGPATVVAPVPNL
;
A
#
# COMPACT_ATOMS: atom_id res chain seq x y z
N ILE A 1 -3.24 -9.08 4.41
CA ILE A 1 -1.81 -9.25 4.73
C ILE A 1 -1.26 -7.85 4.95
N PHE A 2 -0.32 -7.65 5.88
CA PHE A 2 0.29 -6.34 6.10
C PHE A 2 1.61 -6.27 5.31
N ASP A 3 1.50 -6.00 4.02
CA ASP A 3 2.60 -6.05 3.05
C ASP A 3 2.74 -4.74 2.26
N THR A 4 3.61 -4.73 1.27
CA THR A 4 3.94 -3.56 0.46
C THR A 4 3.11 -3.45 -0.83
N GLN A 5 2.13 -4.36 -1.05
CA GLN A 5 1.34 -4.40 -2.29
C GLN A 5 0.56 -3.10 -2.51
N PHE A 6 0.05 -2.48 -1.45
CA PHE A 6 -0.60 -1.18 -1.55
C PHE A 6 0.27 -0.13 -2.24
N PHE A 7 1.56 -0.04 -1.90
CA PHE A 7 2.47 0.92 -2.51
C PHE A 7 2.80 0.58 -3.96
N ILE A 8 2.83 -0.71 -4.31
CA ILE A 8 3.10 -1.20 -5.67
C ILE A 8 1.88 -0.96 -6.57
N GLU A 9 0.70 -1.41 -6.14
CA GLU A 9 -0.54 -1.39 -6.91
C GLU A 9 -1.01 0.04 -7.15
N THR A 10 -0.85 0.95 -6.18
CA THR A 10 -1.16 2.38 -6.38
C THR A 10 -0.27 3.07 -7.42
N GLN A 11 0.93 2.56 -7.69
CA GLN A 11 1.82 3.09 -8.73
C GLN A 11 1.43 2.61 -10.14
N LEU A 12 0.63 1.56 -10.27
CA LEU A 12 0.18 1.06 -11.57
C LEU A 12 -0.81 2.05 -12.23
N ARG A 13 -0.81 2.11 -13.57
CA ARG A 13 -1.75 2.89 -14.36
C ARG A 13 -3.18 2.42 -14.09
N GLY A 14 -4.05 3.36 -13.71
CA GLY A 14 -5.48 3.10 -13.54
C GLY A 14 -6.16 2.75 -14.87
N GLN A 15 -7.07 1.78 -14.86
CA GLN A 15 -7.75 1.27 -16.06
C GLN A 15 -9.27 1.24 -15.92
N THR A 16 -9.79 0.96 -14.73
CA THR A 16 -11.23 0.78 -14.51
C THR A 16 -11.63 1.30 -13.13
N PHE A 17 -12.91 1.61 -12.95
CA PHE A 17 -13.51 1.64 -11.62
C PHE A 17 -13.95 0.21 -11.25
N PRO A 18 -13.84 -0.22 -9.97
CA PRO A 18 -14.35 -1.52 -9.54
C PRO A 18 -15.89 -1.58 -9.55
N GLY A 19 -16.56 -0.42 -9.45
CA GLY A 19 -18.00 -0.26 -9.49
C GLY A 19 -18.43 0.91 -10.39
N GLN A 20 -19.36 1.73 -9.89
CA GLN A 20 -19.81 2.93 -10.59
C GLN A 20 -18.72 4.01 -10.56
N GLY A 21 -18.36 4.57 -11.72
CA GLY A 21 -17.47 5.73 -11.80
C GLY A 21 -18.17 7.04 -11.45
N GLY A 22 -17.38 8.10 -11.21
CA GLY A 22 -17.89 9.44 -10.88
C GLY A 22 -18.24 9.64 -9.40
N VAL A 23 -17.79 8.74 -8.53
CA VAL A 23 -17.82 8.92 -7.08
C VAL A 23 -16.73 9.91 -6.68
N GLN A 24 -17.10 10.92 -5.89
CA GLN A 24 -16.16 11.94 -5.44
C GLN A 24 -15.03 11.30 -4.61
N GLY A 25 -13.78 11.60 -4.98
CA GLY A 25 -12.60 11.09 -4.29
C GLY A 25 -12.14 9.71 -4.77
N GLU A 26 -12.80 9.10 -5.75
CA GLU A 26 -12.36 7.85 -6.37
C GLU A 26 -11.75 8.11 -7.75
N VAL A 27 -10.70 7.37 -8.09
CA VAL A 27 -10.09 7.33 -9.42
C VAL A 27 -9.97 5.90 -9.92
N THR A 28 -9.72 5.70 -11.21
CA THR A 28 -9.55 4.36 -11.77
C THR A 28 -8.40 3.60 -11.08
N SER A 29 -8.65 2.34 -10.74
CA SER A 29 -7.69 1.38 -10.20
C SER A 29 -7.10 0.49 -11.31
N PRO A 30 -5.99 -0.22 -11.06
CA PRO A 30 -5.30 -1.02 -12.06
C PRO A 30 -5.88 -2.44 -12.17
N LEU A 31 -6.59 -2.93 -11.15
CA LEU A 31 -7.16 -4.26 -11.04
C LEU A 31 -8.68 -4.19 -10.89
N ARG A 32 -9.35 -5.24 -11.38
CA ARG A 32 -10.78 -5.40 -11.11
C ARG A 32 -11.02 -5.74 -9.65
N GLY A 33 -12.02 -5.11 -9.04
CA GLY A 33 -12.38 -5.32 -7.63
C GLY A 33 -11.54 -4.52 -6.65
N GLU A 34 -10.46 -3.89 -7.10
CA GLU A 34 -9.67 -2.94 -6.31
C GLU A 34 -10.23 -1.53 -6.49
N MET A 35 -10.34 -0.76 -5.41
CA MET A 35 -10.64 0.67 -5.46
C MET A 35 -9.38 1.50 -5.29
N ARG A 36 -9.38 2.74 -5.80
CA ARG A 36 -8.28 3.68 -5.57
C ARG A 36 -8.81 5.05 -5.20
N LEU A 37 -8.35 5.56 -4.05
CA LEU A 37 -8.64 6.94 -3.66
C LEU A 37 -7.79 7.93 -4.44
N GLN A 38 -8.37 9.09 -4.72
CA GLN A 38 -7.69 10.20 -5.38
C GLN A 38 -6.48 10.67 -4.56
N SER A 39 -6.57 10.69 -3.23
CA SER A 39 -5.46 11.06 -2.34
C SER A 39 -4.24 10.16 -2.54
N ASP A 40 -4.46 8.84 -2.53
CA ASP A 40 -3.38 7.85 -2.63
C ASP A 40 -2.73 7.89 -4.01
N HIS A 41 -3.55 8.04 -5.06
CA HIS A 41 -3.06 8.23 -6.42
C HIS A 41 -2.12 9.44 -6.54
N LEU A 42 -2.48 10.56 -5.91
CA LEU A 42 -1.70 11.79 -5.93
C LEU A 42 -0.46 11.71 -5.04
N LEU A 43 -0.57 11.17 -3.83
CA LEU A 43 0.57 10.99 -2.91
C LEU A 43 1.64 10.06 -3.50
N ALA A 44 1.24 9.02 -4.22
CA ALA A 44 2.16 8.13 -4.94
C ALA A 44 2.91 8.82 -6.10
N ARG A 45 2.46 10.01 -6.54
CA ARG A 45 2.98 10.69 -7.73
C ARG A 45 3.51 12.10 -7.49
N ASP A 46 3.20 12.71 -6.35
CA ASP A 46 3.67 14.04 -6.01
C ASP A 46 5.17 14.04 -5.72
N SER A 47 5.91 14.99 -6.30
CA SER A 47 7.36 15.13 -6.11
C SER A 47 7.82 15.17 -4.65
N ARG A 48 6.95 15.58 -3.71
CA ARG A 48 7.26 15.67 -2.28
C ARG A 48 7.19 14.33 -1.57
N THR A 49 6.46 13.35 -2.12
CA THR A 49 6.12 12.09 -1.44
C THR A 49 6.41 10.84 -2.26
N ALA A 50 6.54 10.95 -3.59
CA ALA A 50 6.66 9.80 -4.49
C ALA A 50 7.88 8.91 -4.20
N CYS A 51 9.02 9.50 -3.83
CA CYS A 51 10.21 8.71 -3.51
C CYS A 51 10.06 7.95 -2.19
N GLU A 52 9.43 8.55 -1.18
CA GLU A 52 9.13 7.84 0.07
C GLU A 52 8.07 6.75 -0.16
N TRP A 53 7.05 7.02 -0.99
CA TRP A 53 6.08 6.01 -1.40
C TRP A 53 6.74 4.81 -2.09
N GLN A 54 7.64 5.06 -3.05
CA GLN A 54 8.39 4.02 -3.74
C GLN A 54 9.33 3.25 -2.80
N SER A 55 9.88 3.92 -1.78
CA SER A 55 10.83 3.30 -0.85
C SER A 55 10.23 2.12 -0.08
N PHE A 56 8.93 2.11 0.17
CA PHE A 56 8.26 1.00 0.84
C PHE A 56 8.01 -0.20 -0.08
N THR A 57 8.04 -0.04 -1.41
CA THR A 57 7.62 -1.11 -2.34
C THR A 57 8.44 -2.40 -2.20
N ASN A 58 9.74 -2.29 -1.94
CA ASN A 58 10.66 -3.44 -1.82
C ASN A 58 11.26 -3.57 -0.41
N ASP A 59 10.69 -2.91 0.60
CA ASP A 59 11.25 -2.84 1.94
C ASP A 59 10.20 -3.09 3.03
N GLN A 60 9.90 -4.37 3.23
CA GLN A 60 8.96 -4.83 4.25
C GLN A 60 9.46 -4.52 5.67
N GLU A 61 10.77 -4.52 5.90
CA GLU A 61 11.37 -4.22 7.19
C GLU A 61 11.14 -2.75 7.55
N LYS A 62 11.49 -1.84 6.63
CA LYS A 62 11.19 -0.41 6.77
C LYS A 62 9.70 -0.16 7.01
N PHE A 63 8.80 -0.83 6.28
CA PHE A 63 7.36 -0.66 6.47
C PHE A 63 6.90 -1.15 7.86
N ALA A 64 7.36 -2.34 8.27
CA ALA A 64 7.01 -2.94 9.55
C ALA A 64 7.58 -2.19 10.76
N GLU A 65 8.65 -1.41 10.59
CA GLU A 65 9.19 -0.52 11.62
C GLU A 65 8.51 0.85 11.64
N THR A 66 8.32 1.46 10.46
CA THR A 66 7.83 2.84 10.33
C THR A 66 6.36 2.95 10.73
N PHE A 67 5.52 1.99 10.32
CA PHE A 67 4.10 2.03 10.59
C PHE A 67 3.75 2.04 12.09
N PRO A 68 4.25 1.11 12.93
CA PRO A 68 3.96 1.14 14.37
C PRO A 68 4.55 2.37 15.08
N ASP A 69 5.71 2.90 14.67
CA ASP A 69 6.25 4.16 15.21
C ASP A 69 5.28 5.33 14.95
N VAL A 70 4.84 5.49 13.70
CA VAL A 70 3.90 6.55 13.32
C VAL A 70 2.54 6.37 14.01
N MET A 71 2.04 5.14 14.11
CA MET A 71 0.78 4.85 14.83
C MET A 71 0.90 5.12 16.34
N GLY A 72 2.06 4.85 16.95
CA GLY A 72 2.35 5.19 18.33
C GLY A 72 2.31 6.70 18.56
N ARG A 73 2.91 7.48 17.67
CA ARG A 73 2.84 8.96 17.73
C ARG A 73 1.44 9.48 17.51
N LEU A 74 0.69 8.91 16.57
CA LEU A 74 -0.70 9.28 16.29
C LEU A 74 -1.59 9.03 17.51
N ALA A 75 -1.40 7.92 18.21
CA ALA A 75 -2.15 7.57 19.42
C ALA A 75 -1.89 8.52 20.61
N LEU A 76 -0.81 9.31 20.56
CA LEU A 76 -0.42 10.26 21.61
C LEU A 76 -0.77 11.72 21.27
N LEU A 77 -1.47 11.99 20.15
CA LEU A 77 -1.87 13.34 19.79
C LEU A 77 -2.77 13.96 20.87
N GLY A 78 -2.31 15.07 21.47
CA GLY A 78 -3.04 15.79 22.51
C GLY A 78 -2.95 15.17 23.91
N VAL A 79 -2.07 14.17 24.11
CA VAL A 79 -1.87 13.49 25.40
C VAL A 79 -0.42 13.61 25.83
N ASP A 80 -0.18 13.80 27.13
CA ASP A 80 1.15 13.72 27.72
C ASP A 80 1.50 12.27 28.02
N GLN A 81 2.41 11.69 27.23
CA GLN A 81 2.84 10.30 27.37
C GLN A 81 3.40 10.00 28.78
N SER A 82 3.99 10.98 29.47
CA SER A 82 4.52 10.79 30.83
C SER A 82 3.43 10.52 31.88
N GLN A 83 2.17 10.80 31.54
CA GLN A 83 1.01 10.55 32.38
C GLN A 83 0.30 9.22 32.04
N LEU A 84 0.84 8.45 31.09
CA LEU A 84 0.28 7.18 30.65
C LEU A 84 1.03 6.00 31.24
N ILE A 85 0.39 4.84 31.18
CA ILE A 85 0.98 3.54 31.51
C ILE A 85 1.17 2.79 30.19
N ASP A 86 2.38 2.24 29.99
CA ASP A 86 2.66 1.39 28.84
C ASP A 86 2.04 0.00 29.08
N CYS A 87 0.99 -0.29 28.31
CA CYS A 87 0.31 -1.59 28.32
C CYS A 87 0.61 -2.41 27.05
N SER A 88 1.65 -2.08 26.29
CA SER A 88 1.91 -2.71 24.97
C SER A 88 2.08 -4.23 25.06
N GLU A 89 2.44 -4.76 26.22
CA GLU A 89 2.56 -6.21 26.49
C GLU A 89 1.27 -7.01 26.28
N VAL A 90 0.08 -6.36 26.34
CA VAL A 90 -1.19 -7.06 26.11
C VAL A 90 -1.52 -7.20 24.62
N ILE A 91 -0.78 -6.54 23.74
CA ILE A 91 -0.98 -6.62 22.30
C ILE A 91 -0.45 -7.97 21.80
N PRO A 92 -1.27 -8.78 21.11
CA PRO A 92 -0.81 -10.06 20.58
C PRO A 92 0.37 -9.91 19.62
N ILE A 93 1.30 -10.86 19.67
CA ILE A 93 2.40 -10.95 18.72
C ILE A 93 1.84 -11.23 17.32
N ALA A 94 2.23 -10.42 16.34
CA ALA A 94 1.79 -10.60 14.96
C ALA A 94 2.29 -11.94 14.39
N PRO A 95 1.47 -12.67 13.62
CA PRO A 95 1.92 -13.87 12.94
C PRO A 95 2.99 -13.52 11.89
N PRO A 96 3.91 -14.46 11.57
CA PRO A 96 4.87 -14.25 10.50
C PRO A 96 4.15 -14.05 9.17
N LEU A 97 4.72 -13.20 8.31
CA LEU A 97 4.17 -12.97 6.99
C LEU A 97 4.27 -14.25 6.13
N PRO A 98 3.24 -14.57 5.34
CA PRO A 98 3.29 -15.70 4.43
C PRO A 98 4.30 -15.43 3.30
N ALA A 99 4.80 -16.48 2.65
CA ALA A 99 5.72 -16.33 1.51
C ALA A 99 5.14 -15.50 0.35
N SER A 100 3.80 -15.43 0.24
CA SER A 100 3.07 -14.61 -0.72
C SER A 100 3.13 -13.11 -0.46
N SER A 101 3.67 -12.67 0.68
CA SER A 101 3.83 -11.24 1.01
C SER A 101 5.03 -10.58 0.33
N ARG A 102 5.85 -11.35 -0.40
CA ARG A 102 7.01 -10.80 -1.12
C ARG A 102 6.52 -9.85 -2.22
N PRO A 103 7.12 -8.65 -2.37
CA PRO A 103 6.76 -7.70 -3.42
C PRO A 103 6.58 -8.35 -4.80
N HIS A 104 5.41 -8.18 -5.39
CA HIS A 104 5.07 -8.81 -6.67
C HIS A 104 4.16 -7.92 -7.52
N PHE A 105 4.22 -8.08 -8.84
CA PHE A 105 3.18 -7.55 -9.71
C PHE A 105 2.00 -8.54 -9.76
N PRO A 106 0.76 -8.05 -9.65
CA PRO A 106 -0.42 -8.88 -9.89
C PRO A 106 -0.39 -9.50 -11.29
N ALA A 107 -1.03 -10.66 -11.45
CA ALA A 107 -1.08 -11.37 -12.72
C ALA A 107 -1.57 -10.46 -13.87
N GLY A 108 -0.83 -10.45 -14.98
CA GLY A 108 -1.11 -9.59 -16.13
C GLY A 108 -0.61 -8.15 -15.99
N LYS A 109 0.10 -7.81 -14.92
CA LYS A 109 0.82 -6.53 -14.76
C LYS A 109 2.32 -6.73 -14.81
N THR A 110 3.01 -5.71 -15.30
CA THR A 110 4.47 -5.67 -15.37
C THR A 110 4.98 -4.27 -15.05
N ASN A 111 6.30 -4.09 -15.06
CA ASN A 111 6.89 -2.77 -14.89
C ASN A 111 6.45 -1.77 -15.99
N ALA A 112 5.98 -2.25 -17.15
CA ALA A 112 5.44 -1.38 -18.20
C ALA A 112 4.11 -0.69 -17.81
N ASP A 113 3.42 -1.23 -16.80
CA ASP A 113 2.17 -0.67 -16.28
C ASP A 113 2.41 0.37 -15.18
N VAL A 114 3.66 0.52 -14.71
CA VAL A 114 4.02 1.46 -13.65
C VAL A 114 4.07 2.89 -14.18
N GLU A 115 3.44 3.82 -13.46
CA GLU A 115 3.58 5.25 -13.69
C GLU A 115 4.68 5.80 -12.79
N GLN A 116 5.93 5.70 -13.23
CA GLN A 116 7.11 6.19 -12.51
C GLN A 116 6.92 7.64 -12.03
N ALA A 117 7.20 7.90 -10.75
CA ALA A 117 7.09 9.24 -10.19
C ALA A 117 8.28 9.67 -9.33
N CYS A 118 9.00 8.75 -8.68
CA CYS A 118 10.24 9.12 -8.01
C CYS A 118 11.30 9.50 -9.05
N ALA A 119 11.81 10.73 -8.96
CA ALA A 119 12.83 11.25 -9.88
C ALA A 119 14.25 10.76 -9.53
N GLU A 120 14.47 10.36 -8.28
CA GLU A 120 15.78 9.99 -7.75
C GLU A 120 16.17 8.56 -8.10
N THR A 121 15.19 7.64 -8.12
CA THR A 121 15.42 6.21 -8.33
C THR A 121 14.35 5.60 -9.23
N PRO A 122 14.73 4.71 -10.17
CA PRO A 122 13.76 3.99 -10.98
C PRO A 122 12.95 3.01 -10.12
N PHE A 123 11.69 2.76 -10.51
CA PHE A 123 10.82 1.83 -9.82
C PHE A 123 11.40 0.40 -9.92
N PRO A 124 11.50 -0.33 -8.80
CA PRO A 124 12.05 -1.67 -8.80
C PRO A 124 11.27 -2.62 -9.72
N THR A 125 11.94 -3.64 -10.24
CA THR A 125 11.26 -4.69 -11.00
C THR A 125 10.93 -5.86 -10.08
N PHE A 126 9.67 -6.26 -10.06
CA PHE A 126 9.17 -7.39 -9.27
C PHE A 126 8.80 -8.58 -10.16
N PRO A 127 8.79 -9.81 -9.61
CA PRO A 127 8.17 -10.94 -10.29
C PRO A 127 6.68 -10.68 -10.50
N THR A 128 6.14 -11.11 -11.63
CA THR A 128 4.69 -11.10 -11.89
C THR A 128 4.08 -12.43 -11.48
N ASP A 129 2.92 -12.39 -10.82
CA ASP A 129 2.18 -13.60 -10.49
C ASP A 129 1.81 -14.39 -11.74
N PRO A 130 1.95 -15.73 -11.72
CA PRO A 130 1.60 -16.55 -12.86
C PRO A 130 0.08 -16.61 -13.07
N GLY A 131 -0.31 -16.90 -14.31
CA GLY A 131 -1.71 -17.12 -14.67
C GLY A 131 -2.45 -15.87 -15.15
N PRO A 132 -3.77 -15.96 -15.33
CA PRO A 132 -4.58 -14.85 -15.80
C PRO A 132 -4.82 -13.82 -14.68
N ALA A 133 -5.04 -12.56 -15.07
CA ALA A 133 -5.47 -11.51 -14.14
C ALA A 133 -6.74 -11.94 -13.39
N THR A 134 -6.74 -11.76 -12.08
CA THR A 134 -7.85 -12.12 -11.19
C THR A 134 -8.64 -10.88 -10.76
N VAL A 135 -9.77 -11.11 -10.08
CA VAL A 135 -10.58 -10.05 -9.47
C VAL A 135 -10.30 -10.05 -7.98
N VAL A 136 -9.95 -8.90 -7.42
CA VAL A 136 -9.79 -8.73 -5.97
C VAL A 136 -11.16 -8.94 -5.31
N ALA A 137 -11.22 -9.90 -4.38
CA ALA A 137 -12.46 -10.23 -3.70
C ALA A 137 -12.84 -9.12 -2.71
N PRO A 138 -14.13 -8.76 -2.59
CA PRO A 138 -14.57 -7.82 -1.58
C PRO A 138 -14.31 -8.40 -0.18
N VAL A 139 -13.93 -7.52 0.75
CA VAL A 139 -13.86 -7.89 2.16
C VAL A 139 -15.29 -8.10 2.67
N PRO A 140 -15.63 -9.27 3.25
CA PRO A 140 -16.96 -9.49 3.79
C PRO A 140 -17.28 -8.50 4.90
N ASN A 141 -18.48 -7.95 4.90
CA ASN A 141 -18.99 -7.23 6.07
C ASN A 141 -19.19 -8.27 7.19
N LEU A 142 -18.51 -8.07 8.32
CA LEU A 142 -18.70 -8.85 9.55
C LEU A 142 -19.94 -8.36 10.30
#